data_AF-A0A2V8M0F3-F1
#
_entry.id   AF-A0A2V8M0F3-F1
#
_cell.length_a   1.000
_cell.length_b   1.000
_cell.length_c   1.000
_cell.angle_alpha   90.00
_cell.angle_beta   90.00
_cell.angle_gamma   90.00
#
_symmetry.space_group_name_H-M   'P 1'
#
loop_
_entity.id
_entity.type
_entity.pdbx_description
1 polymer ?
#
loop_
_entity_poly.entity_id
_entity_poly.type
_entity_poly.pdbx_seq_one_letter_code
_entity_poly.pdbx_strand_id
1 'polypeptide(L)'
;MRKAIGVSWLCATLAAASILLAEEDHKIKKELFQTSDRCFACHNGLSTSAGEDISIGFSWRPTMMANSARDPYWQAGVRRESIDHAESKAMIEDECSKCHMPMARYQSKFDGHEGEVFSHLSFGSDDRLDRMAQDGVSCSLCHQITKEKLGTRESLVGGFVVDTVRNLGEREEYGPFKIENGQNRIMRTSSGGYRPTESDHVRQSELCATCHTLITTALGPGGQKIGELPEQMPYQEWLKSDFREKQSCQNCHMPVVEEPVPATKVLGVRREGVSRHVFVGGNFFMQRLMNRYRGDLGVMALPQEFEAAATRTIEHLKSKTAQISIDRADIVVASTTSGARLDADISVQNLTGHKFPTAYPS
;
A
#
# COMPACT_ATOMS: atom_id res chain seq x y z
N MET A 1 -45.91 79.10 35.99
CA MET A 1 -45.00 79.60 34.94
C MET A 1 -44.13 78.45 34.46
N ARG A 2 -44.17 78.15 33.16
CA ARG A 2 -43.15 77.53 32.29
C ARG A 2 -42.33 76.30 32.75
N LYS A 3 -42.43 75.27 31.88
CA LYS A 3 -41.46 74.23 31.43
C LYS A 3 -41.33 72.96 32.30
N ALA A 4 -41.77 71.77 31.83
CA ALA A 4 -41.20 70.87 30.77
C ALA A 4 -40.08 69.99 31.39
N ILE A 5 -39.93 68.66 31.25
CA ILE A 5 -40.30 67.60 30.28
C ILE A 5 -40.20 66.23 31.02
N GLY A 6 -41.12 65.28 30.77
CA GLY A 6 -40.82 63.96 30.16
C GLY A 6 -40.64 62.84 31.21
N VAL A 7 -40.97 61.56 31.02
CA VAL A 7 -41.36 60.73 29.87
C VAL A 7 -42.20 59.56 30.40
N SER A 8 -43.24 59.19 29.65
CA SER A 8 -44.17 58.08 29.90
C SER A 8 -43.49 56.72 29.73
N TRP A 9 -43.64 55.81 30.70
CA TRP A 9 -43.29 54.40 30.54
C TRP A 9 -44.51 53.62 30.03
N LEU A 10 -44.39 53.06 28.83
CA LEU A 10 -45.35 52.11 28.25
C LEU A 10 -44.79 50.69 28.39
N CYS A 11 -45.63 49.77 28.86
CA CYS A 11 -45.39 48.33 28.93
C CYS A 11 -44.98 47.73 27.59
N ALA A 12 -44.03 46.79 27.60
CA ALA A 12 -43.93 45.73 26.60
C ALA A 12 -43.46 44.43 27.25
N THR A 13 -44.24 43.39 26.97
CA THR A 13 -44.22 42.01 27.44
C THR A 13 -42.96 41.24 27.07
N LEU A 14 -42.40 40.50 28.03
CA LEU A 14 -41.34 39.50 27.86
C LEU A 14 -41.89 38.25 27.15
N ALA A 15 -41.50 38.04 25.90
CA ALA A 15 -41.55 36.75 25.23
C ALA A 15 -40.11 36.23 25.09
N ALA A 16 -39.71 35.31 25.96
CA ALA A 16 -38.44 34.63 25.85
C ALA A 16 -38.53 33.56 24.76
N ALA A 17 -38.01 33.86 23.57
CA ALA A 17 -37.77 32.86 22.54
C ALA A 17 -36.46 32.13 22.87
N SER A 18 -36.57 30.87 23.28
CA SER A 18 -35.43 29.96 23.43
C SER A 18 -34.89 29.61 22.05
N ILE A 19 -33.87 30.33 21.61
CA ILE A 19 -33.06 29.96 20.43
C ILE A 19 -32.13 28.83 20.88
N LEU A 20 -32.53 27.58 20.62
CA LEU A 20 -31.60 26.45 20.55
C LEU A 20 -30.70 26.69 19.33
N LEU A 21 -29.54 27.28 19.56
CA LEU A 21 -28.45 27.21 18.60
C LEU A 21 -28.02 25.74 18.56
N ALA A 22 -28.39 25.03 17.50
CA ALA A 22 -27.71 23.81 17.11
C ALA A 22 -26.27 24.21 16.80
N GLU A 23 -25.36 23.92 17.72
CA GLU A 23 -23.93 24.03 17.50
C GLU A 23 -23.59 22.90 16.50
N GLU A 24 -23.60 23.22 15.20
CA GLU A 24 -22.94 22.38 14.20
C GLU A 24 -21.46 22.32 14.59
N ASP A 25 -21.09 21.21 15.23
CA ASP A 25 -19.70 20.80 15.48
C ASP A 25 -19.02 20.63 14.13
N HIS A 26 -18.60 21.74 13.50
CA HIS A 26 -17.69 21.77 12.37
C HIS A 26 -16.32 21.30 12.87
N LYS A 27 -16.22 20.03 13.27
CA LYS A 27 -14.93 19.34 13.35
C LYS A 27 -14.31 19.44 11.97
N ILE A 28 -13.25 20.23 11.89
CA ILE A 28 -12.37 20.27 10.72
C ILE A 28 -11.98 18.82 10.45
N LYS A 29 -12.52 18.22 9.37
CA LYS A 29 -12.21 16.85 9.00
C LYS A 29 -10.71 16.78 8.73
N LYS A 30 -10.01 16.07 9.61
CA LYS A 30 -8.57 15.95 9.54
C LYS A 30 -8.21 14.99 8.42
N GLU A 31 -7.59 15.53 7.38
CA GLU A 31 -6.99 14.73 6.33
C GLU A 31 -5.72 14.07 6.85
N LEU A 32 -5.65 12.73 6.77
CA LEU A 32 -4.51 11.95 7.24
C LEU A 32 -3.49 11.60 6.15
N PHE A 33 -3.90 11.56 4.89
CA PHE A 33 -3.08 11.09 3.76
C PHE A 33 -3.12 12.05 2.59
N GLN A 34 -2.25 11.83 1.61
CA GLN A 34 -2.27 12.51 0.31
C GLN A 34 -1.91 11.52 -0.80
N THR A 35 -2.35 11.83 -2.02
CA THR A 35 -2.05 11.00 -3.20
C THR A 35 -0.62 11.23 -3.73
N SER A 36 -0.15 10.27 -4.52
CA SER A 36 1.22 10.17 -5.03
C SER A 36 1.66 11.32 -5.94
N ASP A 37 0.72 12.04 -6.54
CA ASP A 37 0.97 13.21 -7.41
C ASP A 37 1.81 14.29 -6.71
N ARG A 38 1.61 14.44 -5.40
CA ARG A 38 2.37 15.36 -4.53
C ARG A 38 3.84 15.01 -4.40
N CYS A 39 4.19 13.74 -4.58
CA CYS A 39 5.54 13.21 -4.46
C CYS A 39 6.27 13.21 -5.82
N PHE A 40 5.54 12.99 -6.92
CA PHE A 40 6.08 12.84 -8.27
C PHE A 40 6.85 14.07 -8.77
N ALA A 41 6.48 15.26 -8.31
CA ALA A 41 7.14 16.51 -8.70
C ALA A 41 8.64 16.51 -8.37
N CYS A 42 9.05 15.83 -7.29
CA CYS A 42 10.43 15.79 -6.83
C CYS A 42 11.09 14.42 -6.99
N HIS A 43 10.31 13.33 -7.06
CA HIS A 43 10.83 11.96 -7.06
C HIS A 43 10.86 11.29 -8.44
N ASN A 44 10.63 12.05 -9.52
CA ASN A 44 10.78 11.60 -10.91
C ASN A 44 11.88 12.39 -11.65
N GLY A 45 12.30 11.85 -12.80
CA GLY A 45 13.41 12.38 -13.60
C GLY A 45 14.77 12.14 -12.95
N LEU A 46 14.92 10.99 -12.27
CA LEU A 46 16.15 10.55 -11.63
C LEU A 46 16.85 9.54 -12.53
N SER A 47 18.17 9.63 -12.67
CA SER A 47 18.93 8.67 -13.45
C SER A 47 20.25 8.29 -12.80
N THR A 48 20.75 7.09 -13.14
CA THR A 48 22.12 6.67 -12.84
C THR A 48 23.12 7.41 -13.73
N SER A 49 24.41 7.27 -13.43
CA SER A 49 25.51 7.75 -14.28
C SER A 49 25.49 7.13 -15.68
N ALA A 50 25.00 5.89 -15.81
CA ALA A 50 24.81 5.18 -17.07
C ALA A 50 23.52 5.57 -17.82
N GLY A 51 22.70 6.46 -17.26
CA GLY A 51 21.45 6.91 -17.87
C GLY A 51 20.25 5.98 -17.66
N GLU A 52 20.35 4.98 -16.76
CA GLU A 52 19.18 4.20 -16.32
C GLU A 52 18.20 5.12 -15.60
N ASP A 53 16.91 5.11 -15.99
CA ASP A 53 15.85 5.82 -15.26
C ASP A 53 15.54 5.11 -13.94
N ILE A 54 15.74 5.83 -12.84
CA ILE A 54 15.47 5.40 -11.46
C ILE A 54 14.41 6.27 -10.79
N SER A 55 13.55 6.91 -11.58
CA SER A 55 12.39 7.66 -11.12
C SER A 55 11.50 6.79 -10.23
N ILE A 56 11.28 7.24 -8.99
CA ILE A 56 10.56 6.48 -7.96
C ILE A 56 9.08 6.35 -8.34
N GLY A 57 8.45 7.43 -8.76
CA GLY A 57 7.05 7.43 -9.16
C GLY A 57 6.78 6.59 -10.41
N PHE A 58 7.66 6.68 -11.41
CA PHE A 58 7.59 5.86 -12.62
C PHE A 58 7.84 4.37 -12.34
N SER A 59 8.70 4.06 -11.37
CA SER A 59 8.93 2.68 -10.91
C SER A 59 7.75 2.12 -10.13
N TRP A 60 7.07 2.95 -9.30
CA TRP A 60 5.97 2.54 -8.44
C TRP A 60 4.64 2.39 -9.18
N ARG A 61 4.29 3.34 -10.07
CA ARG A 61 2.98 3.35 -10.73
C ARG A 61 2.59 2.09 -11.52
N PRO A 62 3.50 1.29 -12.12
CA PRO A 62 3.14 0.03 -12.78
C PRO A 62 3.09 -1.18 -11.83
N THR A 63 3.32 -0.99 -10.53
CA THR A 63 3.35 -2.10 -9.55
C THR A 63 1.95 -2.51 -9.10
N MET A 64 1.83 -3.69 -8.52
CA MET A 64 0.59 -4.13 -7.89
C MET A 64 0.19 -3.25 -6.70
N MET A 65 1.16 -2.62 -6.01
CA MET A 65 0.88 -1.70 -4.90
C MET A 65 0.12 -0.45 -5.36
N ALA A 66 0.58 0.19 -6.45
CA ALA A 66 -0.10 1.36 -7.03
C ALA A 66 -1.47 1.03 -7.65
N ASN A 67 -1.72 -0.24 -7.92
CA ASN A 67 -2.91 -0.72 -8.58
C ASN A 67 -3.70 -1.73 -7.73
N SER A 68 -3.49 -1.74 -6.41
CA SER A 68 -4.10 -2.71 -5.50
C SER A 68 -5.62 -2.63 -5.51
N ALA A 69 -6.18 -1.42 -5.67
CA ALA A 69 -7.61 -1.18 -5.84
C ALA A 69 -8.12 -1.45 -7.27
N ARG A 70 -7.22 -1.42 -8.27
CA ARG A 70 -7.53 -1.60 -9.70
C ARG A 70 -7.40 -3.04 -10.16
N ASP A 71 -6.88 -3.93 -9.32
CA ASP A 71 -6.69 -5.34 -9.65
C ASP A 71 -8.06 -6.02 -9.86
N PRO A 72 -8.42 -6.40 -11.10
CA PRO A 72 -9.71 -7.01 -11.38
C PRO A 72 -9.86 -8.39 -10.76
N TYR A 73 -8.76 -9.11 -10.49
CA TYR A 73 -8.82 -10.39 -9.80
C TYR A 73 -9.22 -10.18 -8.34
N TRP A 74 -8.59 -9.22 -7.67
CA TRP A 74 -8.96 -8.83 -6.31
C TRP A 74 -10.41 -8.33 -6.23
N GLN A 75 -10.80 -7.42 -7.13
CA GLN A 75 -12.19 -6.92 -7.18
C GLN A 75 -13.20 -8.06 -7.36
N ALA A 76 -12.90 -9.04 -8.23
CA ALA A 76 -13.75 -10.21 -8.42
C ALA A 76 -13.81 -11.08 -7.15
N GLY A 77 -12.69 -11.26 -6.45
CA GLY A 77 -12.63 -11.95 -5.16
C GLY A 77 -13.52 -11.29 -4.11
N VAL A 78 -13.32 -9.99 -3.86
CA VAL A 78 -14.17 -9.22 -2.91
C VAL A 78 -15.65 -9.28 -3.32
N ARG A 79 -15.93 -9.21 -4.63
CA ARG A 79 -17.30 -9.22 -5.13
C ARG A 79 -17.97 -10.56 -4.91
N ARG A 80 -17.25 -11.66 -5.16
CA ARG A 80 -17.73 -13.01 -4.88
C ARG A 80 -18.06 -13.15 -3.40
N GLU A 81 -17.12 -12.84 -2.51
CA GLU A 81 -17.35 -12.95 -1.06
C GLU A 81 -18.53 -12.09 -0.61
N SER A 82 -18.68 -10.88 -1.16
CA SER A 82 -19.80 -9.98 -0.87
C SER A 82 -21.16 -10.48 -1.38
N ILE A 83 -21.18 -11.29 -2.45
CA ILE A 83 -22.41 -11.90 -3.00
C ILE A 83 -22.76 -13.16 -2.19
N ASP A 84 -21.77 -14.03 -1.96
CA ASP A 84 -21.93 -15.30 -1.27
C ASP A 84 -22.28 -15.08 0.22
N HIS A 85 -21.84 -13.96 0.80
CA HIS A 85 -22.07 -13.57 2.20
C HIS A 85 -22.66 -12.16 2.32
N ALA A 86 -23.81 -11.94 1.70
CA ALA A 86 -24.47 -10.63 1.64
C ALA A 86 -24.72 -10.00 3.03
N GLU A 87 -24.94 -10.81 4.07
CA GLU A 87 -25.10 -10.36 5.44
C GLU A 87 -23.82 -9.76 6.06
N SER A 88 -22.66 -10.08 5.50
CA SER A 88 -21.33 -9.66 5.98
C SER A 88 -20.62 -8.72 5.01
N LYS A 89 -21.31 -8.21 3.98
CA LYS A 89 -20.74 -7.36 2.92
C LYS A 89 -19.91 -6.19 3.47
N ALA A 90 -20.44 -5.42 4.42
CA ALA A 90 -19.73 -4.26 4.97
C ALA A 90 -18.43 -4.66 5.70
N MET A 91 -18.46 -5.77 6.46
CA MET A 91 -17.28 -6.33 7.11
C MET A 91 -16.23 -6.80 6.08
N ILE A 92 -16.67 -7.45 5.01
CA ILE A 92 -15.79 -7.94 3.94
C ILE A 92 -15.10 -6.76 3.24
N GLU A 93 -15.85 -5.72 2.88
CA GLU A 93 -15.27 -4.52 2.27
C GLU A 93 -14.31 -3.80 3.22
N ASP A 94 -14.62 -3.67 4.52
CA ASP A 94 -13.69 -3.10 5.52
C ASP A 94 -12.41 -3.93 5.64
N GLU A 95 -12.51 -5.26 5.66
CA GLU A 95 -11.37 -6.16 5.82
C GLU A 95 -10.44 -6.11 4.60
N CYS A 96 -11.00 -6.22 3.39
CA CYS A 96 -10.22 -6.23 2.15
C CYS A 96 -9.58 -4.87 1.86
N SER A 97 -10.27 -3.77 2.22
CA SER A 97 -9.77 -2.41 1.98
C SER A 97 -8.60 -2.02 2.89
N LYS A 98 -8.35 -2.72 4.01
CA LYS A 98 -7.19 -2.46 4.89
C LYS A 98 -5.85 -2.48 4.17
N CYS A 99 -5.68 -3.41 3.23
CA CYS A 99 -4.42 -3.61 2.51
C CYS A 99 -4.50 -3.14 1.05
N HIS A 100 -5.69 -3.10 0.44
CA HIS A 100 -5.85 -2.75 -0.98
C HIS A 100 -6.29 -1.30 -1.24
N MET A 101 -6.95 -0.65 -0.27
CA MET A 101 -7.31 0.77 -0.29
C MET A 101 -6.93 1.45 1.04
N PRO A 102 -5.69 1.25 1.53
CA PRO A 102 -5.33 1.50 2.92
C PRO A 102 -5.52 2.95 3.36
N MET A 103 -5.21 3.92 2.50
CA MET A 103 -5.37 5.34 2.85
C MET A 103 -6.83 5.73 3.03
N ALA A 104 -7.69 5.35 2.09
CA ALA A 104 -9.12 5.62 2.16
C ALA A 104 -9.76 4.90 3.35
N ARG A 105 -9.48 3.60 3.51
CA ARG A 105 -9.99 2.82 4.64
C ARG A 105 -9.58 3.43 5.98
N TYR A 106 -8.30 3.78 6.14
CA TYR A 106 -7.80 4.34 7.40
C TYR A 106 -8.41 5.70 7.70
N GLN A 107 -8.61 6.54 6.68
CA GLN A 107 -9.35 7.81 6.81
C GLN A 107 -10.80 7.55 7.23
N SER A 108 -11.51 6.63 6.57
CA SER A 108 -12.89 6.26 6.94
C SER A 108 -12.98 5.78 8.39
N LYS A 109 -12.03 4.94 8.82
CA LYS A 109 -11.97 4.44 10.20
C LYS A 109 -11.72 5.54 11.21
N PHE A 110 -10.83 6.48 10.89
CA PHE A 110 -10.60 7.67 11.71
C PHE A 110 -11.85 8.55 11.82
N ASP A 111 -12.61 8.66 10.73
CA ASP A 111 -13.88 9.40 10.68
C ASP A 111 -15.07 8.61 11.27
N GLY A 112 -14.85 7.44 11.86
CA GLY A 112 -15.88 6.63 12.54
C GLY A 112 -16.69 5.70 11.64
N HIS A 113 -16.26 5.46 10.41
CA HIS A 113 -16.92 4.61 9.42
C HIS A 113 -16.12 3.33 9.15
N GLU A 114 -16.77 2.35 8.51
CA GLU A 114 -16.09 1.18 7.94
C GLU A 114 -15.49 1.53 6.57
N GLY A 115 -14.52 0.74 6.12
CA GLY A 115 -14.01 0.83 4.76
C GLY A 115 -15.04 0.31 3.75
N GLU A 116 -15.13 0.99 2.61
CA GLU A 116 -15.89 0.55 1.46
C GLU A 116 -14.94 0.27 0.30
N VAL A 117 -15.32 -0.63 -0.59
CA VAL A 117 -14.54 -1.00 -1.78
C VAL A 117 -15.27 -0.52 -3.03
N PHE A 118 -16.50 -0.98 -3.27
CA PHE A 118 -17.15 -0.76 -4.57
C PHE A 118 -17.59 0.70 -4.79
N SER A 119 -17.82 1.46 -3.72
CA SER A 119 -18.14 2.89 -3.82
C SER A 119 -16.97 3.70 -4.38
N HIS A 120 -15.73 3.23 -4.19
CA HIS A 120 -14.52 3.93 -4.62
C HIS A 120 -13.98 3.53 -6.01
N LEU A 121 -14.67 2.64 -6.73
CA LEU A 121 -14.22 2.16 -8.05
C LEU A 121 -14.65 3.04 -9.24
N SER A 122 -15.25 4.21 -8.96
CA SER A 122 -15.51 5.21 -10.00
C SER A 122 -14.21 5.90 -10.43
N PHE A 123 -13.45 5.25 -11.32
CA PHE A 123 -12.16 5.75 -11.78
C PHE A 123 -12.29 7.13 -12.45
N GLY A 124 -11.41 8.06 -12.05
CA GLY A 124 -11.45 9.46 -12.52
C GLY A 124 -12.37 10.38 -11.71
N SER A 125 -12.92 9.89 -10.59
CA SER A 125 -13.62 10.72 -9.61
C SER A 125 -12.73 11.82 -9.03
N ASP A 126 -13.31 13.00 -8.83
CA ASP A 126 -12.69 14.10 -8.10
C ASP A 126 -12.93 14.02 -6.58
N ASP A 127 -13.68 13.02 -6.11
CA ASP A 127 -13.81 12.75 -4.69
C ASP A 127 -12.46 12.37 -4.07
N ARG A 128 -12.22 12.88 -2.87
CA ARG A 128 -10.94 12.75 -2.19
C ARG A 128 -10.69 11.32 -1.70
N LEU A 129 -11.70 10.66 -1.16
CA LEU A 129 -11.59 9.27 -0.70
C LEU A 129 -11.45 8.33 -1.89
N ASP A 130 -12.19 8.58 -2.98
CA ASP A 130 -12.03 7.82 -4.23
C ASP A 130 -10.60 7.91 -4.74
N ARG A 131 -10.01 9.12 -4.81
CA ARG A 131 -8.62 9.28 -5.22
C ARG A 131 -7.64 8.55 -4.29
N MET A 132 -7.85 8.60 -2.98
CA MET A 132 -7.01 7.87 -2.01
C MET A 132 -7.13 6.35 -2.14
N ALA A 133 -8.34 5.84 -2.35
CA ALA A 133 -8.60 4.42 -2.54
C ALA A 133 -7.94 3.94 -3.84
N GLN A 134 -8.13 4.70 -4.91
CA GLN A 134 -7.60 4.39 -6.23
C GLN A 134 -6.07 4.53 -6.29
N ASP A 135 -5.44 5.42 -5.52
CA ASP A 135 -3.97 5.52 -5.47
C ASP A 135 -3.31 4.33 -4.74
N GLY A 136 -4.11 3.45 -4.13
CA GLY A 136 -3.70 2.15 -3.62
C GLY A 136 -2.72 2.24 -2.44
N VAL A 137 -1.75 1.33 -2.40
CA VAL A 137 -0.64 1.36 -1.44
C VAL A 137 0.39 2.41 -1.89
N SER A 138 0.19 3.65 -1.43
CA SER A 138 0.88 4.84 -1.95
C SER A 138 1.95 5.41 -1.01
N CYS A 139 2.65 6.44 -1.47
CA CYS A 139 3.78 7.09 -0.82
C CYS A 139 3.44 7.53 0.60
N SER A 140 2.37 8.32 0.76
CA SER A 140 2.03 8.90 2.07
C SER A 140 1.52 7.86 3.07
N LEU A 141 1.12 6.66 2.61
CA LEU A 141 0.85 5.56 3.51
C LEU A 141 2.16 5.02 4.08
N CYS A 142 2.99 4.41 3.23
CA CYS A 142 4.19 3.70 3.66
C CYS A 142 5.16 4.63 4.41
N HIS A 143 5.25 5.88 3.98
CA HIS A 143 6.11 6.88 4.62
C HIS A 143 5.50 7.49 5.90
N GLN A 144 4.22 7.31 6.22
CA GLN A 144 3.65 7.77 7.51
C GLN A 144 3.53 6.67 8.56
N ILE A 145 3.67 5.39 8.19
CA ILE A 145 3.68 4.29 9.16
C ILE A 145 4.81 4.54 10.16
N THR A 146 4.46 4.60 11.45
CA THR A 146 5.42 4.77 12.53
C THR A 146 6.03 3.43 12.93
N LYS A 147 7.11 3.47 13.71
CA LYS A 147 7.70 2.26 14.32
C LYS A 147 6.82 1.58 15.39
N GLU A 148 5.70 2.21 15.77
CA GLU A 148 4.85 1.68 16.84
C GLU A 148 4.25 0.33 16.43
N LYS A 149 4.39 -0.68 17.29
CA LYS A 149 3.86 -2.05 17.12
C LYS A 149 4.42 -2.83 15.92
N LEU A 150 5.33 -2.28 15.13
CA LEU A 150 5.92 -3.03 14.01
C LEU A 150 6.55 -4.34 14.50
N GLY A 151 6.20 -5.44 13.84
CA GLY A 151 6.63 -6.80 14.19
C GLY A 151 5.76 -7.48 15.26
N THR A 152 4.76 -6.79 15.82
CA THR A 152 3.77 -7.39 16.75
C THR A 152 2.47 -7.72 16.03
N ARG A 153 1.65 -8.59 16.64
CA ARG A 153 0.37 -9.06 16.06
C ARG A 153 -0.58 -7.89 15.77
N GLU A 154 -0.54 -6.86 16.60
CA GLU A 154 -1.39 -5.68 16.50
C GLU A 154 -1.13 -4.84 15.24
N SER A 155 0.07 -4.92 14.66
CA SER A 155 0.42 -4.20 13.43
C SER A 155 0.04 -4.92 12.14
N LEU A 156 -0.25 -6.22 12.23
CA LEU A 156 -0.60 -7.08 11.09
C LEU A 156 -2.02 -6.77 10.59
N VAL A 157 -2.36 -7.26 9.40
CA VAL A 157 -3.70 -7.10 8.82
C VAL A 157 -4.14 -5.62 8.73
N GLY A 158 -3.21 -4.76 8.26
CA GLY A 158 -3.42 -3.32 8.15
C GLY A 158 -3.51 -2.58 9.50
N GLY A 159 -3.03 -3.18 10.58
CA GLY A 159 -3.01 -2.61 11.94
C GLY A 159 -1.89 -1.60 12.20
N PHE A 160 -1.22 -1.10 11.15
CA PHE A 160 -0.16 -0.11 11.27
C PHE A 160 -0.63 1.18 11.95
N VAL A 161 0.31 1.91 12.57
CA VAL A 161 0.03 3.16 13.28
C VAL A 161 0.55 4.34 12.48
N VAL A 162 -0.31 5.33 12.22
CA VAL A 162 0.07 6.65 11.70
C VAL A 162 -0.25 7.72 12.74
N ASP A 163 0.36 8.89 12.62
CA ASP A 163 0.08 10.02 13.52
C ASP A 163 -1.30 10.63 13.24
N THR A 164 -2.27 10.34 14.09
CA THR A 164 -3.61 10.91 14.03
C THR A 164 -3.81 12.10 14.97
N VAL A 165 -2.75 12.55 15.68
CA VAL A 165 -2.83 13.60 16.71
C VAL A 165 -2.32 14.94 16.18
N ARG A 166 -1.15 14.98 15.53
CA ARG A 166 -0.56 16.24 15.02
C ARG A 166 -1.32 16.82 13.84
N ASN A 167 -1.37 18.15 13.73
CA ASN A 167 -2.11 18.82 12.68
C ASN A 167 -1.48 18.59 11.30
N LEU A 168 -2.23 18.95 10.26
CA LEU A 168 -1.67 19.03 8.91
C LEU A 168 -0.45 19.97 8.94
N GLY A 169 0.65 19.56 8.32
CA GLY A 169 1.90 20.32 8.35
C GLY A 169 2.90 19.93 9.44
N GLU A 170 2.51 19.07 10.38
CA GLU A 170 3.34 18.67 11.53
C GLU A 170 3.61 17.16 11.59
N ARG A 171 2.79 16.36 10.90
CA ARG A 171 2.93 14.91 10.80
C ARG A 171 4.22 14.52 10.09
N GLU A 172 4.82 13.42 10.50
CA GLU A 172 6.08 12.94 9.96
C GLU A 172 5.86 12.11 8.69
N GLU A 173 6.73 12.31 7.69
CA GLU A 173 6.96 11.34 6.62
C GLU A 173 8.39 10.82 6.76
N TYR A 174 8.54 9.52 6.97
CA TYR A 174 9.79 8.86 7.29
C TYR A 174 10.54 8.44 6.04
N GLY A 175 11.82 8.81 5.92
CA GLY A 175 12.73 8.31 4.91
C GLY A 175 14.02 7.83 5.56
N PRO A 176 14.84 7.03 4.88
CA PRO A 176 15.98 6.41 5.51
C PRO A 176 17.26 7.27 5.45
N PHE A 177 17.10 8.57 5.16
CA PHE A 177 18.19 9.48 4.93
C PHE A 177 17.99 10.78 5.68
N LYS A 178 19.07 11.27 6.30
CA LYS A 178 19.12 12.62 6.86
C LYS A 178 18.79 13.70 5.83
N ILE A 179 17.75 14.49 6.11
CA ILE A 179 17.32 15.61 5.26
C ILE A 179 18.03 16.90 5.70
N GLU A 180 18.58 17.64 4.74
CA GLU A 180 19.18 18.96 5.00
C GLU A 180 18.12 20.08 5.02
N ASN A 181 18.42 21.20 5.67
CA ASN A 181 17.46 22.31 5.88
C ASN A 181 16.82 22.83 4.56
N GLY A 182 17.61 22.96 3.49
CA GLY A 182 17.12 23.42 2.19
C GLY A 182 16.14 22.44 1.53
N GLN A 183 16.44 21.14 1.59
CA GLN A 183 15.58 20.07 1.10
C GLN A 183 14.27 19.99 1.90
N ASN A 184 14.38 20.12 3.23
CA ASN A 184 13.23 20.05 4.14
C ASN A 184 12.14 21.06 3.76
N ARG A 185 12.52 22.32 3.51
CA ARG A 185 11.56 23.37 3.12
C ARG A 185 10.80 23.03 1.84
N ILE A 186 11.50 22.55 0.80
CA ILE A 186 10.87 22.22 -0.49
C ILE A 186 9.96 20.99 -0.35
N MET A 187 10.45 19.94 0.33
CA MET A 187 9.66 18.73 0.55
C MET A 187 8.36 19.06 1.27
N ARG A 188 8.41 19.84 2.36
CA ARG A 188 7.22 20.29 3.10
C ARG A 188 6.21 21.04 2.22
N THR A 189 6.66 21.87 1.28
CA THR A 189 5.74 22.57 0.38
C THR A 189 5.07 21.65 -0.64
N SER A 190 5.76 20.59 -1.08
CA SER A 190 5.21 19.63 -2.05
C SER A 190 4.29 18.61 -1.37
N SER A 191 4.64 18.15 -0.18
CA SER A 191 3.97 17.09 0.57
C SER A 191 2.78 17.58 1.41
N GLY A 192 2.15 18.71 1.07
CA GLY A 192 1.03 19.23 1.89
C GLY A 192 1.42 19.55 3.34
N GLY A 193 2.72 19.74 3.59
CA GLY A 193 3.28 20.14 4.87
C GLY A 193 3.92 19.03 5.71
N TYR A 194 3.85 17.75 5.33
CA TYR A 194 4.48 16.66 6.11
C TYR A 194 5.95 16.95 6.38
N ARG A 195 6.38 16.69 7.61
CA ARG A 195 7.76 16.87 8.07
C ARG A 195 8.61 15.67 7.66
N PRO A 196 9.55 15.83 6.71
CA PRO A 196 10.49 14.77 6.37
C PRO A 196 11.32 14.42 7.59
N THR A 197 11.38 13.14 7.92
CA THR A 197 12.03 12.64 9.14
C THR A 197 12.88 11.43 8.81
N GLU A 198 14.13 11.43 9.26
CA GLU A 198 15.00 10.27 9.09
C GLU A 198 14.58 9.14 10.04
N SER A 199 14.39 7.94 9.51
CA SER A 199 14.20 6.75 10.34
C SER A 199 14.49 5.46 9.59
N ASP A 200 15.19 4.53 10.23
CA ASP A 200 15.57 3.25 9.62
C ASP A 200 14.45 2.21 9.58
N HIS A 201 13.34 2.39 10.31
CA HIS A 201 12.25 1.40 10.33
C HIS A 201 11.60 1.21 8.96
N VAL A 202 11.69 2.20 8.06
CA VAL A 202 11.21 2.06 6.67
C VAL A 202 12.02 1.03 5.86
N ARG A 203 13.20 0.62 6.35
CA ARG A 203 14.06 -0.44 5.78
C ARG A 203 13.84 -1.82 6.40
N GLN A 204 12.96 -1.93 7.42
CA GLN A 204 12.72 -3.17 8.17
C GLN A 204 11.57 -3.98 7.57
N SER A 205 11.72 -5.32 7.50
CA SER A 205 10.70 -6.23 6.94
C SER A 205 9.35 -6.11 7.67
N GLU A 206 9.36 -5.70 8.94
CA GLU A 206 8.19 -5.47 9.78
C GLU A 206 7.24 -4.41 9.21
N LEU A 207 7.75 -3.44 8.43
CA LEU A 207 6.89 -2.51 7.68
C LEU A 207 6.01 -3.27 6.69
N CYS A 208 6.60 -4.20 5.92
CA CYS A 208 5.90 -5.02 4.93
C CYS A 208 4.95 -6.01 5.61
N ALA A 209 5.29 -6.50 6.80
CA ALA A 209 4.47 -7.42 7.58
C ALA A 209 3.06 -6.88 7.89
N THR A 210 2.90 -5.56 7.94
CA THR A 210 1.60 -4.91 8.21
C THR A 210 0.53 -5.32 7.21
N CYS A 211 0.89 -5.54 5.94
CA CYS A 211 -0.03 -6.02 4.90
C CYS A 211 0.29 -7.45 4.42
N HIS A 212 1.55 -7.89 4.51
CA HIS A 212 1.99 -9.23 4.10
C HIS A 212 1.93 -10.28 5.23
N THR A 213 0.98 -10.07 6.16
CA THR A 213 0.41 -11.10 7.00
C THR A 213 -1.10 -10.89 7.09
N LEU A 214 -1.87 -11.85 6.58
CA LEU A 214 -3.31 -11.88 6.64
C LEU A 214 -3.77 -13.02 7.55
N ILE A 215 -4.26 -12.66 8.72
CA ILE A 215 -4.96 -13.56 9.64
C ILE A 215 -6.40 -13.07 9.68
N THR A 216 -7.28 -13.76 8.94
CA THR A 216 -8.67 -13.35 8.76
C THR A 216 -9.59 -14.10 9.71
N THR A 217 -10.81 -13.58 9.90
CA THR A 217 -11.85 -14.26 10.66
C THR A 217 -12.69 -15.13 9.73
N ALA A 218 -12.78 -16.42 10.01
CA ALA A 218 -13.69 -17.31 9.31
C ALA A 218 -15.14 -17.07 9.78
N LEU A 219 -16.06 -16.95 8.81
CA LEU A 219 -17.48 -16.73 9.06
C LEU A 219 -18.28 -18.01 8.75
N GLY A 220 -19.19 -18.35 9.66
CA GLY A 220 -20.20 -19.38 9.50
C GLY A 220 -21.55 -18.79 9.08
N PRO A 221 -22.62 -19.62 9.05
CA PRO A 221 -23.95 -19.16 8.67
C PRO A 221 -24.41 -17.93 9.44
N GLY A 222 -24.96 -16.93 8.74
CA GLY A 222 -25.46 -15.69 9.34
C GLY A 222 -24.35 -14.75 9.84
N GLY A 223 -23.13 -14.86 9.30
CA GLY A 223 -21.99 -14.02 9.67
C GLY A 223 -21.38 -14.34 11.04
N GLN A 224 -21.68 -15.51 11.62
CA GLN A 224 -21.12 -15.89 12.91
C GLN A 224 -19.60 -16.08 12.80
N LYS A 225 -18.81 -15.47 13.68
CA LYS A 225 -17.36 -15.74 13.76
C LYS A 225 -17.14 -17.15 14.29
N ILE A 226 -16.50 -18.01 13.49
CA ILE A 226 -16.27 -19.43 13.83
C ILE A 226 -14.79 -19.79 14.01
N GLY A 227 -13.87 -18.87 13.70
CA GLY A 227 -12.44 -19.08 13.93
C GLY A 227 -11.57 -17.99 13.31
N GLU A 228 -10.25 -18.17 13.47
CA GLU A 228 -9.23 -17.38 12.78
C GLU A 228 -8.48 -18.27 11.78
N LEU A 229 -8.16 -17.72 10.61
CA LEU A 229 -7.47 -18.41 9.54
C LEU A 229 -6.22 -17.60 9.12
N PRO A 230 -5.00 -18.15 9.24
CA PRO A 230 -3.81 -17.56 8.62
C PRO A 230 -3.85 -17.79 7.10
N GLU A 231 -4.50 -16.87 6.38
CA GLU A 231 -4.72 -16.98 4.94
C GLU A 231 -3.44 -16.72 4.15
N GLN A 232 -2.66 -15.69 4.53
CA GLN A 232 -1.42 -15.33 3.85
C GLN A 232 -0.34 -15.04 4.88
N MET A 233 0.76 -15.80 4.85
CA MET A 233 1.83 -15.72 5.84
C MET A 233 3.25 -15.43 5.28
N PRO A 234 3.46 -14.66 4.18
CA PRO A 234 4.81 -14.40 3.65
C PRO A 234 5.83 -13.90 4.67
N TYR A 235 5.44 -12.95 5.52
CA TYR A 235 6.35 -12.42 6.54
C TYR A 235 6.74 -13.49 7.55
N GLN A 236 5.81 -14.34 8.01
CA GLN A 236 6.13 -15.41 8.96
C GLN A 236 6.97 -16.51 8.31
N GLU A 237 6.74 -16.81 7.03
CA GLU A 237 7.58 -17.72 6.26
C GLU A 237 9.02 -17.19 6.16
N TRP A 238 9.18 -15.89 5.88
CA TRP A 238 10.47 -15.19 5.93
C TRP A 238 11.10 -15.19 7.32
N LEU A 239 10.33 -14.87 8.35
CA LEU A 239 10.81 -14.83 9.73
C LEU A 239 11.28 -16.21 10.21
N LYS A 240 10.76 -17.28 9.63
CA LYS A 240 11.14 -18.67 9.92
C LYS A 240 12.17 -19.26 8.96
N SER A 241 12.69 -18.49 8.01
CA SER A 241 13.75 -18.94 7.10
C SER A 241 15.13 -18.41 7.48
N ASP A 242 16.15 -18.93 6.81
CA ASP A 242 17.52 -18.46 6.94
C ASP A 242 17.73 -17.05 6.38
N PHE A 243 16.76 -16.49 5.64
CA PHE A 243 16.86 -15.15 5.07
C PHE A 243 16.60 -14.05 6.09
N ARG A 244 15.93 -14.35 7.22
CA ARG A 244 15.57 -13.34 8.22
C ARG A 244 16.76 -12.48 8.68
N GLU A 245 17.94 -13.09 8.79
CA GLU A 245 19.19 -12.45 9.25
C GLU A 245 20.10 -12.02 8.08
N LYS A 246 19.72 -12.30 6.83
CA LYS A 246 20.59 -12.11 5.65
C LYS A 246 20.07 -11.02 4.71
N GLN A 247 18.76 -10.95 4.52
CA GLN A 247 18.15 -10.11 3.51
C GLN A 247 16.72 -9.74 3.94
N SER A 248 16.45 -8.44 4.09
CA SER A 248 15.11 -7.95 4.37
C SER A 248 14.20 -8.06 3.13
N CYS A 249 12.89 -7.90 3.34
CA CYS A 249 11.92 -7.79 2.26
C CYS A 249 12.35 -6.72 1.25
N GLN A 250 12.73 -5.54 1.74
CA GLN A 250 13.18 -4.41 0.92
C GLN A 250 14.43 -4.75 0.12
N ASN A 251 15.40 -5.46 0.70
CA ASN A 251 16.62 -5.80 -0.03
C ASN A 251 16.35 -6.65 -1.29
N CYS A 252 15.34 -7.53 -1.26
CA CYS A 252 14.94 -8.33 -2.42
C CYS A 252 13.99 -7.59 -3.36
N HIS A 253 12.92 -7.01 -2.81
CA HIS A 253 11.80 -6.47 -3.60
C HIS A 253 11.99 -5.00 -4.01
N MET A 254 12.92 -4.28 -3.37
CA MET A 254 13.29 -2.89 -3.64
C MET A 254 14.81 -2.74 -3.81
N PRO A 255 15.40 -3.36 -4.86
CA PRO A 255 16.84 -3.44 -5.02
C PRO A 255 17.48 -2.05 -5.03
N VAL A 256 18.59 -1.94 -4.30
CA VAL A 256 19.36 -0.72 -4.15
C VAL A 256 20.06 -0.36 -5.46
N VAL A 257 20.18 0.94 -5.74
CA VAL A 257 21.05 1.45 -6.81
C VAL A 257 22.50 1.31 -6.38
N GLU A 258 23.31 0.57 -7.15
CA GLU A 258 24.71 0.25 -6.85
C GLU A 258 25.68 1.41 -7.19
N GLU A 259 25.25 2.65 -6.94
CA GLU A 259 26.07 3.84 -6.98
C GLU A 259 25.39 4.96 -6.17
N PRO A 260 26.13 5.97 -5.67
CA PRO A 260 25.51 7.12 -5.02
C PRO A 260 24.64 7.87 -6.03
N VAL A 261 23.33 8.00 -5.79
CA VAL A 261 22.37 8.71 -6.68
C VAL A 261 21.47 9.64 -5.88
N PRO A 262 20.91 10.70 -6.48
CA PRO A 262 19.95 11.54 -5.77
C PRO A 262 18.62 10.80 -5.57
N ALA A 263 17.99 10.99 -4.41
CA ALA A 263 16.62 10.52 -4.15
C ALA A 263 15.55 11.55 -4.56
N THR A 264 15.97 12.79 -4.88
CA THR A 264 15.12 13.90 -5.34
C THR A 264 15.78 14.62 -6.51
N LYS A 265 14.98 15.07 -7.48
CA LYS A 265 15.46 15.83 -8.64
C LYS A 265 15.86 17.25 -8.26
N VAL A 266 15.12 17.85 -7.34
CA VAL A 266 15.35 19.21 -6.84
C VAL A 266 16.23 19.15 -5.61
N LEU A 267 17.33 19.93 -5.61
CA LEU A 267 18.34 19.95 -4.54
C LEU A 267 18.82 18.54 -4.13
N GLY A 268 18.92 17.63 -5.11
CA GLY A 268 19.25 16.23 -4.89
C GLY A 268 20.69 16.04 -4.41
N VAL A 269 20.84 15.56 -3.17
CA VAL A 269 22.13 15.06 -2.66
C VAL A 269 22.27 13.61 -3.08
N ARG A 270 23.42 13.25 -3.66
CA ARG A 270 23.73 11.86 -4.03
C ARG A 270 23.95 11.02 -2.77
N ARG A 271 23.29 9.88 -2.69
CA ARG A 271 23.31 8.99 -1.52
C ARG A 271 23.50 7.55 -1.98
N GLU A 272 24.30 6.82 -1.24
CA GLU A 272 24.33 5.36 -1.35
C GLU A 272 23.05 4.78 -0.76
N GLY A 273 22.66 3.57 -1.18
CA GLY A 273 21.55 2.87 -0.56
C GLY A 273 20.16 3.36 -0.98
N VAL A 274 20.03 4.08 -2.11
CA VAL A 274 18.72 4.47 -2.64
C VAL A 274 18.01 3.25 -3.22
N SER A 275 16.85 2.90 -2.67
CA SER A 275 16.07 1.74 -3.09
C SER A 275 15.14 2.07 -4.26
N ARG A 276 15.12 1.18 -5.27
CA ARG A 276 14.15 1.25 -6.38
C ARG A 276 12.77 0.85 -5.88
N HIS A 277 11.76 1.66 -6.19
CA HIS A 277 10.37 1.40 -5.80
C HIS A 277 9.64 0.54 -6.83
N VAL A 278 10.26 -0.59 -7.17
CA VAL A 278 9.79 -1.50 -8.23
C VAL A 278 8.96 -2.66 -7.72
N PHE A 279 9.06 -2.95 -6.41
CA PHE A 279 8.26 -3.94 -5.69
C PHE A 279 8.07 -5.25 -6.46
N VAL A 280 9.19 -5.84 -6.90
CA VAL A 280 9.16 -7.00 -7.80
C VAL A 280 8.48 -8.18 -7.10
N GLY A 281 7.53 -8.84 -7.76
CA GLY A 281 6.80 -9.97 -7.20
C GLY A 281 6.71 -11.14 -8.19
N GLY A 282 5.56 -11.81 -8.23
CA GLY A 282 5.32 -12.90 -9.19
C GLY A 282 4.39 -12.55 -10.36
N ASN A 283 3.68 -11.41 -10.32
CA ASN A 283 2.49 -11.21 -11.15
C ASN A 283 2.72 -10.37 -12.41
N PHE A 284 3.63 -10.82 -13.29
CA PHE A 284 3.84 -10.19 -14.61
C PHE A 284 2.59 -10.26 -15.49
N PHE A 285 1.75 -11.29 -15.26
CA PHE A 285 0.48 -11.46 -15.97
C PHE A 285 -0.48 -10.30 -15.67
N MET A 286 -0.69 -9.96 -14.39
CA MET A 286 -1.59 -8.87 -14.02
C MET A 286 -1.05 -7.51 -14.45
N GLN A 287 0.27 -7.29 -14.42
CA GLN A 287 0.88 -6.09 -15.00
C GLN A 287 0.53 -5.93 -16.49
N ARG A 288 0.62 -7.02 -17.28
CA ARG A 288 0.24 -7.02 -18.71
C ARG A 288 -1.26 -6.92 -18.94
N LEU A 289 -2.08 -7.52 -18.08
CA LEU A 289 -3.54 -7.41 -18.13
C LEU A 289 -3.96 -5.95 -17.89
N MET A 290 -3.45 -5.34 -16.83
CA MET A 290 -3.66 -3.92 -16.53
C MET A 290 -3.20 -3.03 -17.68
N ASN A 291 -2.07 -3.35 -18.31
CA ASN A 291 -1.62 -2.61 -19.48
C ASN A 291 -2.59 -2.71 -20.67
N ARG A 292 -3.11 -3.91 -20.93
CA ARG A 292 -4.07 -4.17 -22.02
C ARG A 292 -5.40 -3.45 -21.78
N TYR A 293 -5.93 -3.49 -20.57
CA TYR A 293 -7.23 -2.91 -20.20
C TYR A 293 -7.09 -1.57 -19.48
N ARG A 294 -6.02 -0.83 -19.79
CA ARG A 294 -5.63 0.37 -19.06
C ARG A 294 -6.70 1.47 -18.98
N GLY A 295 -7.48 1.64 -20.05
CA GLY A 295 -8.57 2.61 -20.09
C GLY A 295 -9.69 2.23 -19.14
N ASP A 296 -10.14 0.97 -19.21
CA ASP A 296 -11.23 0.44 -18.40
C ASP A 296 -10.89 0.40 -16.90
N LEU A 297 -9.62 0.13 -16.58
CA LEU A 297 -9.13 0.03 -15.20
C LEU A 297 -8.62 1.36 -14.63
N GLY A 298 -8.60 2.45 -15.42
CA GLY A 298 -8.16 3.77 -14.96
C GLY A 298 -6.72 3.81 -14.43
N VAL A 299 -5.80 2.99 -14.99
CA VAL A 299 -4.41 2.90 -14.52
C VAL A 299 -3.58 4.11 -14.96
N MET A 300 -2.67 4.57 -14.09
CA MET A 300 -1.87 5.78 -14.32
C MET A 300 -0.52 5.55 -15.02
N ALA A 301 0.02 4.33 -14.97
CA ALA A 301 1.31 4.01 -15.59
C ALA A 301 1.18 3.90 -17.11
N LEU A 302 2.17 4.41 -17.85
CA LEU A 302 2.25 4.35 -19.30
C LEU A 302 2.49 2.92 -19.79
N PRO A 303 2.15 2.61 -21.06
CA PRO A 303 2.31 1.25 -21.57
C PRO A 303 3.73 0.68 -21.49
N GLN A 304 4.74 1.52 -21.73
CA GLN A 304 6.15 1.12 -21.69
C GLN A 304 6.61 0.79 -20.26
N GLU A 305 6.04 1.44 -19.25
CA GLU A 305 6.40 1.20 -17.86
C GLU A 305 5.82 -0.10 -17.33
N PHE A 306 4.59 -0.43 -17.71
CA PHE A 306 4.02 -1.75 -17.41
C PHE A 306 4.82 -2.85 -18.09
N GLU A 307 5.24 -2.68 -19.34
CA GLU A 307 6.05 -3.69 -20.02
C GLU A 307 7.44 -3.82 -19.40
N ALA A 308 8.05 -2.71 -18.98
CA ALA A 308 9.31 -2.74 -18.24
C ALA A 308 9.16 -3.44 -16.87
N ALA A 309 8.07 -3.19 -16.15
CA ALA A 309 7.77 -3.87 -14.89
C ALA A 309 7.51 -5.37 -15.08
N ALA A 310 6.76 -5.75 -16.13
CA ALA A 310 6.51 -7.15 -16.49
C ALA A 310 7.79 -7.88 -16.86
N THR A 311 8.64 -7.25 -17.69
CA THR A 311 9.95 -7.80 -18.06
C THR A 311 10.84 -7.99 -16.84
N ARG A 312 10.92 -6.99 -15.94
CA ARG A 312 11.67 -7.09 -14.69
C ARG A 312 11.18 -8.23 -13.80
N THR A 313 9.86 -8.42 -13.73
CA THR A 313 9.23 -9.51 -12.97
C THR A 313 9.59 -10.87 -13.56
N ILE A 314 9.53 -11.02 -14.89
CA ILE A 314 9.94 -12.25 -15.59
C ILE A 314 11.41 -12.58 -15.33
N GLU A 315 12.30 -11.60 -15.45
CA GLU A 315 13.74 -11.82 -15.22
C GLU A 315 14.04 -12.17 -13.76
N HIS A 316 13.32 -11.57 -12.80
CA HIS A 316 13.40 -11.96 -11.39
C HIS A 316 12.98 -13.41 -11.19
N LEU A 317 11.83 -13.82 -11.73
CA LEU A 317 11.33 -15.20 -11.64
C LEU A 317 12.31 -16.23 -12.21
N LYS A 318 12.95 -15.91 -13.34
CA LYS A 318 13.94 -16.79 -13.98
C LYS A 318 15.25 -16.92 -13.20
N SER A 319 15.68 -15.87 -12.50
CA SER A 319 17.06 -15.78 -12.00
C SER A 319 17.19 -15.74 -10.48
N LYS A 320 16.12 -15.45 -9.74
CA LYS A 320 16.16 -15.19 -8.29
C LYS A 320 15.11 -15.95 -7.47
N THR A 321 14.28 -16.79 -8.09
CA THR A 321 13.16 -17.44 -7.39
C THR A 321 13.39 -18.92 -7.11
N ALA A 322 13.73 -19.71 -8.12
CA ALA A 322 14.03 -21.13 -7.93
C ALA A 322 15.09 -21.60 -8.92
N GLN A 323 15.90 -22.57 -8.50
CA GLN A 323 16.81 -23.30 -9.38
C GLN A 323 16.30 -24.73 -9.52
N ILE A 324 16.19 -25.21 -10.76
CA ILE A 324 15.77 -26.58 -11.08
C ILE A 324 16.98 -27.29 -11.70
N SER A 325 17.35 -28.45 -11.16
CA SER A 325 18.38 -29.33 -11.73
C SER A 325 17.82 -30.73 -11.95
N ILE A 326 18.33 -31.41 -12.98
CA ILE A 326 18.13 -32.84 -13.19
C ILE A 326 19.41 -33.49 -12.69
N ASP A 327 19.32 -34.16 -11.55
CA ASP A 327 20.50 -34.74 -10.89
C ASP A 327 20.86 -36.09 -11.51
N ARG A 328 19.85 -36.79 -12.03
CA ARG A 328 19.96 -38.07 -12.73
C ARG A 328 18.83 -38.23 -13.74
N ALA A 329 19.12 -38.85 -14.88
CA ALA A 329 18.12 -39.23 -15.88
C ALA A 329 18.54 -40.51 -16.60
N ASP A 330 17.80 -41.60 -16.38
CA ASP A 330 18.11 -42.94 -16.85
C ASP A 330 16.92 -43.57 -17.58
N ILE A 331 17.20 -44.40 -18.57
CA ILE A 331 16.18 -45.24 -19.20
C ILE A 331 16.17 -46.61 -18.50
N VAL A 332 15.06 -46.91 -17.82
CA VAL A 332 14.83 -48.19 -17.15
C VAL A 332 13.97 -49.07 -18.04
N VAL A 333 14.49 -50.24 -18.41
CA VAL A 333 13.74 -51.28 -19.13
C VAL A 333 13.30 -52.33 -18.12
N ALA A 334 12.02 -52.32 -17.76
CA ALA A 334 11.49 -53.20 -16.71
C ALA A 334 11.39 -54.67 -17.16
N SER A 335 11.20 -54.93 -18.47
CA SER A 335 11.28 -56.26 -19.09
C SER A 335 11.27 -56.13 -20.62
N THR A 336 11.46 -57.24 -21.36
CA THR A 336 11.31 -57.26 -22.83
C THR A 336 9.87 -57.01 -23.31
N THR A 337 8.87 -57.10 -22.43
CA THR A 337 7.44 -56.90 -22.74
C THR A 337 6.87 -55.61 -22.15
N SER A 338 7.48 -55.05 -21.10
CA SER A 338 7.14 -53.75 -20.54
C SER A 338 8.17 -52.73 -21.01
N GLY A 339 7.79 -51.92 -22.00
CA GLY A 339 8.66 -50.98 -22.72
C GLY A 339 9.49 -50.05 -21.83
N ALA A 340 10.42 -49.33 -22.46
CA ALA A 340 11.35 -48.44 -21.77
C ALA A 340 10.63 -47.28 -21.03
N ARG A 341 11.06 -46.97 -19.80
CA ARG A 341 10.62 -45.84 -18.98
C ARG A 341 11.79 -44.88 -18.73
N LEU A 342 11.56 -43.57 -18.77
CA LEU A 342 12.52 -42.57 -18.32
C LEU A 342 12.31 -42.33 -16.82
N ASP A 343 13.35 -42.54 -16.02
CA ASP A 343 13.41 -42.18 -14.60
C ASP A 343 14.35 -40.99 -14.44
N ALA A 344 13.88 -39.93 -13.78
CA ALA A 344 14.68 -38.74 -13.52
C ALA A 344 14.51 -38.27 -12.07
N ASP A 345 15.62 -37.88 -11.45
CA ASP A 345 15.63 -37.20 -10.15
C ASP A 345 15.76 -35.71 -10.41
N ILE A 346 14.80 -34.95 -9.90
CA ILE A 346 14.71 -33.50 -10.11
C ILE A 346 14.86 -32.82 -8.74
N SER A 347 15.84 -31.92 -8.63
CA SER A 347 16.00 -31.04 -7.48
C SER A 347 15.44 -29.66 -7.79
N VAL A 348 14.67 -29.12 -6.85
CA VAL A 348 14.12 -27.76 -6.92
C VAL A 348 14.59 -27.01 -5.68
N GLN A 349 15.52 -26.08 -5.86
CA GLN A 349 16.01 -25.21 -4.79
C GLN A 349 15.21 -23.91 -4.78
N ASN A 350 14.56 -23.62 -3.66
CA ASN A 350 13.94 -22.33 -3.41
C ASN A 350 15.02 -21.29 -3.07
N LEU A 351 15.08 -20.20 -3.83
CA LEU A 351 16.02 -19.09 -3.63
C LEU A 351 15.37 -17.90 -2.91
N THR A 352 14.08 -18.02 -2.55
CA THR A 352 13.33 -16.99 -1.83
C THR A 352 13.41 -17.19 -0.32
N GLY A 353 13.21 -16.10 0.42
CA GLY A 353 13.14 -16.14 1.87
C GLY A 353 11.83 -16.70 2.42
N HIS A 354 10.84 -16.97 1.61
CA HIS A 354 9.51 -17.46 2.01
C HIS A 354 9.18 -18.74 1.23
N LYS A 355 7.95 -19.27 1.30
CA LYS A 355 7.58 -20.39 0.43
C LYS A 355 7.56 -19.95 -1.03
N PHE A 356 7.73 -20.88 -1.96
CA PHE A 356 7.54 -20.60 -3.38
C PHE A 356 6.53 -21.58 -3.99
N PRO A 357 5.34 -21.11 -4.42
CA PRO A 357 4.81 -19.75 -4.21
C PRO A 357 4.47 -19.44 -2.73
N THR A 358 4.41 -18.15 -2.37
CA THR A 358 3.95 -17.64 -1.07
C THR A 358 2.64 -16.85 -1.23
N ALA A 359 2.04 -16.42 -0.11
CA ALA A 359 0.81 -15.66 -0.03
C ALA A 359 -0.39 -16.41 -0.61
N TYR A 360 -1.04 -15.81 -1.60
CA TYR A 360 -2.31 -16.25 -2.15
C TYR A 360 -2.18 -17.66 -2.76
N PRO A 361 -2.95 -18.65 -2.28
CA PRO A 361 -3.03 -19.96 -2.91
C PRO A 361 -3.93 -19.84 -4.14
N SER A 362 -3.37 -19.46 -5.29
CA SER A 362 -4.08 -19.50 -6.59
C SER A 362 -3.93 -20.86 -7.25
#